data_AF-A0A3C1FAS8-F1
#
_entry.id   AF-A0A3C1FAS8-F1
#
_cell.length_a   1.000
_cell.length_b   1.000
_cell.length_c   1.000
_cell.angle_alpha   90.00
_cell.angle_beta   90.00
_cell.angle_gamma   90.00
#
_symmetry.space_group_name_H-M   'P 1'
#
loop_
_entity.id
_entity.type
_entity.pdbx_description
1 polymer ?
#
loop_
_entity_poly.entity_id
_entity_poly.type
_entity_poly.pdbx_seq_one_letter_code
_entity_poly.pdbx_strand_id
1 'polypeptide(L)' 'MMGLITIFVFVILLAFPGFYIITRKVFPKKSKKSATWISILLTVILLGLLALGLVGNPV' A
#
# COMPACT_ATOMS: atom_id res chain seq x y z
N MET A 1 19.65 8.28 -0.37
CA MET A 1 18.32 8.90 -0.22
C MET A 1 17.44 8.74 -1.47
N MET A 2 17.93 9.11 -2.67
CA MET A 2 17.17 8.98 -3.93
C MET A 2 16.58 7.57 -4.16
N GLY A 3 17.39 6.51 -3.96
CA GLY A 3 16.97 5.11 -4.16
C GLY A 3 15.86 4.63 -3.22
N LEU A 4 15.88 5.04 -1.94
CA LEU A 4 14.80 4.72 -1.00
C LEU A 4 13.49 5.37 -1.40
N ILE A 5 13.53 6.63 -1.82
CA ILE A 5 12.36 7.35 -2.31
C ILE A 5 11.79 6.63 -3.55
N THR A 6 12.65 6.14 -4.44
CA THR A 6 12.20 5.39 -5.64
C THR A 6 11.50 4.08 -5.25
N ILE A 7 12.06 3.32 -4.29
CA ILE A 7 11.45 2.09 -3.77
C ILE A 7 10.08 2.39 -3.16
N PHE A 8 9.98 3.43 -2.33
CA PHE A 8 8.73 3.86 -1.73
C PHE A 8 7.65 4.20 -2.77
N VAL A 9 8.00 4.99 -3.79
CA VAL A 9 7.08 5.34 -4.88
C VAL A 9 6.66 4.11 -5.68
N PHE A 10 7.60 3.20 -5.97
CA PHE A 10 7.32 1.98 -6.72
C PHE A 10 6.37 1.04 -5.96
N VAL A 11 6.60 0.89 -4.65
CA VAL A 11 5.73 0.11 -3.76
C VAL A 11 4.32 0.70 -3.74
N ILE A 12 4.16 2.02 -3.65
CA ILE A 12 2.83 2.65 -3.67
C ILE A 12 2.10 2.39 -4.99
N LEU A 13 2.80 2.58 -6.12
CA LEU A 13 2.25 2.40 -7.46
C LEU A 13 1.75 0.98 -7.72
N LEU A 14 2.43 -0.03 -7.16
CA LEU A 14 2.04 -1.44 -7.30
C LEU A 14 1.04 -1.89 -6.23
N ALA A 15 1.22 -1.47 -4.98
CA ALA A 15 0.42 -1.92 -3.86
C ALA A 15 -1.01 -1.38 -3.94
N PHE A 16 -1.20 -0.13 -4.34
CA PHE A 16 -2.53 0.47 -4.43
C PHE A 16 -3.49 -0.27 -5.39
N PRO A 17 -3.14 -0.51 -6.67
CA PRO A 17 -4.00 -1.29 -7.57
C PRO A 17 -4.11 -2.75 -7.12
N GLY A 18 -3.06 -3.35 -6.58
CA GLY A 18 -3.10 -4.71 -6.03
C GLY A 18 -4.13 -4.85 -4.91
N PHE A 19 -4.06 -3.98 -3.91
CA PHE A 19 -5.02 -3.94 -2.81
C PHE A 19 -6.43 -3.59 -3.27
N TYR A 20 -6.59 -2.73 -4.28
CA TYR A 20 -7.90 -2.45 -4.86
C TYR A 20 -8.56 -3.67 -5.48
N ILE A 21 -7.81 -4.45 -6.28
CA ILE A 21 -8.31 -5.68 -6.90
C ILE A 21 -8.66 -6.72 -5.82
N ILE A 22 -7.79 -6.91 -4.83
CA ILE A 22 -8.04 -7.84 -3.71
C ILE A 22 -9.28 -7.42 -2.93
N THR A 23 -9.39 -6.14 -2.57
CA THR A 23 -10.53 -5.62 -1.80
C THR A 23 -11.84 -5.77 -2.56
N ARG A 24 -11.83 -5.57 -3.89
CA ARG A 24 -13.00 -5.80 -4.75
C ARG A 24 -13.36 -7.28 -4.86
N LYS A 25 -12.40 -8.20 -4.82
CA LYS A 25 -12.65 -9.65 -4.79
C LYS A 25 -13.21 -10.12 -3.44
N VAL A 26 -12.66 -9.62 -2.33
CA VAL A 26 -13.07 -10.00 -0.96
C VAL A 26 -14.41 -9.36 -0.59
N PHE A 27 -14.68 -8.13 -1.04
CA PHE A 27 -15.91 -7.40 -0.77
C PHE A 27 -16.65 -6.99 -2.06
N PRO A 28 -17.18 -7.96 -2.84
CA PRO A 28 -17.76 -7.69 -4.16
C PRO A 28 -19.02 -6.82 -4.09
N LYS A 29 -19.77 -6.88 -2.97
CA LYS A 29 -21.00 -6.10 -2.74
C LYS A 29 -20.76 -4.71 -2.12
N LYS A 30 -19.54 -4.36 -1.74
CA LYS A 30 -19.25 -3.03 -1.16
C LYS A 30 -19.17 -1.96 -2.25
N SER A 31 -19.60 -0.75 -1.89
CA SER A 31 -19.50 0.45 -2.73
C SER A 31 -18.05 0.67 -3.20
N LYS A 32 -17.88 1.12 -4.45
CA LYS A 32 -16.57 1.46 -5.03
C LYS A 32 -15.78 2.41 -4.13
N LYS A 33 -16.45 3.39 -3.49
CA LYS A 33 -15.84 4.31 -2.52
C LYS A 33 -15.24 3.58 -1.32
N SER A 34 -15.95 2.61 -0.75
CA SER A 34 -15.47 1.85 0.41
C SER A 34 -14.27 0.97 0.05
N ALA A 35 -14.28 0.34 -1.14
CA ALA A 35 -13.15 -0.46 -1.60
C ALA A 35 -11.89 0.39 -1.80
N THR A 36 -12.04 1.61 -2.35
CA THR A 36 -10.93 2.57 -2.48
C THR A 36 -10.37 2.96 -1.12
N TRP A 37 -11.22 3.33 -0.15
CA TRP A 37 -10.77 3.69 1.20
C TRP A 37 -9.99 2.57 1.89
N ILE A 38 -10.48 1.33 1.81
CA ILE A 38 -9.78 0.16 2.39
C ILE A 38 -8.42 -0.06 1.71
N SER A 39 -8.34 0.15 0.39
CA SER A 39 -7.09 0.01 -0.36
C SER A 39 -6.08 1.09 0.01
N ILE A 40 -6.53 2.33 0.20
CA ILE A 40 -5.68 3.43 0.72
C ILE A 40 -5.14 3.03 2.10
N LEU A 41 -6.02 2.57 2.98
CA LEU A 41 -5.68 2.20 4.36
C LEU A 41 -4.64 1.07 4.38
N LEU A 42 -4.83 0.02 3.58
CA LEU A 42 -3.86 -1.07 3.40
C LEU A 42 -2.52 -0.58 2.84
N THR A 43 -2.54 0.35 1.88
CA THR A 43 -1.32 0.92 1.29
C THR A 43 -0.53 1.73 2.32
N VAL A 44 -1.21 2.52 3.16
CA VAL A 44 -0.58 3.31 4.24
C VAL A 44 0.00 2.39 5.32
N ILE A 45 -0.70 1.32 5.70
CA ILE A 45 -0.17 0.32 6.64
C ILE A 45 1.09 -0.34 6.09
N LEU A 46 1.07 -0.75 4.80
CA LEU A 46 2.22 -1.35 4.14
C LEU A 46 3.43 -0.39 4.15
N LEU A 47 3.20 0.88 3.82
CA LEU A 47 4.21 1.94 3.87
C LEU A 47 4.79 2.13 5.27
N GLY A 48 3.94 2.16 6.29
CA GLY A 48 4.36 2.29 7.69
C GLY A 48 5.24 1.12 8.14
N LEU A 49 4.87 -0.11 7.77
CA LEU A 49 5.68 -1.30 8.01
C LEU A 49 7.02 -1.25 7.28
N LEU A 50 7.02 -0.81 6.02
CA LEU A 50 8.24 -0.67 5.21
C LEU A 50 9.19 0.36 5.84
N ALA A 51 8.65 1.49 6.29
CA ALA A 51 9.42 2.55 6.97
C ALA A 51 10.00 2.06 8.29
N LEU A 52 9.24 1.33 9.10
CA LEU A 52 9.72 0.73 10.36
C LEU A 52 10.85 -0.28 10.10
N GLY A 53 10.72 -1.13 9.09
CA GLY A 53 11.77 -2.10 8.71
C GLY A 53 13.06 -1.43 8.26
N LEU A 54 12.96 -0.28 7.57
CA LEU A 54 14.09 0.53 7.14
C LEU A 54 14.79 1.29 8.27
N VAL A 55 14.04 1.71 9.30
CA VAL A 55 14.62 2.34 10.50
C VAL A 55 15.32 1.28 11.38
N GLY A 56 14.76 0.06 11.45
CA GLY A 56 15.32 -1.04 12.24
C GLY A 56 16.52 -1.74 11.59
N ASN A 57 16.67 -1.65 10.27
CA ASN A 57 17.84 -2.12 9.53
C ASN A 57 18.35 -0.98 8.63
N PRO A 58 19.21 -0.09 9.16
CA PRO A 58 19.90 0.89 8.36
C PRO A 58 20.91 0.15 7.49
N VAL A 59 20.51 -0.18 6.26
CA VAL A 59 21.43 -0.61 5.21
C VAL A 59 22.24 0.60 4.74
#